data_AF-A0A2V9IVS4-F1
#
_entry.id   AF-A0A2V9IVS4-F1
#
_cell.length_a   1.000
_cell.length_b   1.000
_cell.length_c   1.000
_cell.angle_alpha   90.00
_cell.angle_beta   90.00
_cell.angle_gamma   90.00
#
_symmetry.space_group_name_H-M   'P 1'
#
loop_
_entity.id
_entity.type
_entity.pdbx_description
1 polymer ?
#
loop_
_entity_poly.entity_id
_entity_poly.type
_entity_poly.pdbx_seq_one_letter_code
_entity_poly.pdbx_strand_id
1 'polypeptide(L)'
;MLVAAACTLLVALVGLYVLTPLFREPKGNLDVELLAETELDRLLNRKAVIYSNIKDLEFEYKMGRLSDADYGRLGAGYKAEAALVLQKLDQLGAEKNVDEQIEKEISVRRGKLSSAPPSQSAPGFASCPSCGSATVPGKKFCADCGQRLA
;
A
#
# COMPACT_ATOMS: atom_id res chain seq x y z
N MET A 1 -34.49 54.66 -1.64
CA MET A 1 -35.02 53.70 -2.62
C MET A 1 -33.90 52.87 -3.24
N LEU A 2 -32.97 53.48 -4.00
CA LEU A 2 -31.86 52.78 -4.67
C LEU A 2 -30.93 52.02 -3.71
N VAL A 3 -30.52 52.63 -2.60
CA VAL A 3 -29.61 51.99 -1.63
C VAL A 3 -30.25 50.78 -0.94
N ALA A 4 -31.53 50.90 -0.56
CA ALA A 4 -32.26 49.81 0.07
C ALA A 4 -32.45 48.62 -0.89
N ALA A 5 -32.76 48.90 -2.17
CA ALA A 5 -32.88 47.87 -3.21
C ALA A 5 -31.54 47.18 -3.53
N ALA A 6 -30.43 47.93 -3.48
CA ALA A 6 -29.10 47.36 -3.66
C ALA A 6 -28.72 46.42 -2.50
N CYS A 7 -29.01 46.81 -1.26
CA CYS A 7 -28.72 45.97 -0.08
C CYS A 7 -29.55 44.67 -0.06
N THR A 8 -30.84 44.72 -0.42
CA THR A 8 -31.68 43.52 -0.46
C THR A 8 -31.25 42.54 -1.55
N LEU A 9 -30.83 43.03 -2.72
CA LEU A 9 -30.29 42.20 -3.80
C LEU A 9 -29.00 41.50 -3.37
N LEU A 10 -28.11 42.21 -2.69
CA LEU A 10 -26.83 41.67 -2.23
C LEU A 10 -27.02 40.56 -1.19
N VAL A 11 -27.93 40.77 -0.23
CA VAL A 11 -28.29 39.75 0.76
C VAL A 11 -28.93 38.53 0.10
N ALA A 12 -29.80 38.72 -0.90
CA ALA A 12 -30.41 37.61 -1.62
C ALA A 12 -29.38 36.79 -2.41
N LEU A 13 -28.41 37.43 -3.07
CA LEU A 13 -27.34 36.76 -3.80
C LEU A 13 -26.39 36.00 -2.88
N VAL A 14 -26.01 36.59 -1.74
CA VAL A 14 -25.20 35.91 -0.73
C VAL A 14 -25.95 34.74 -0.13
N GLY A 15 -27.24 34.92 0.20
CA GLY A 15 -28.10 33.85 0.69
C GLY A 15 -28.20 32.70 -0.30
N LEU A 16 -28.44 33.01 -1.58
CA LEU A 16 -28.49 32.01 -2.65
C LEU A 16 -27.16 31.29 -2.79
N TYR A 17 -26.03 32.01 -2.78
CA TYR A 17 -24.70 31.43 -2.85
C TYR A 17 -24.42 30.49 -1.66
N VAL A 18 -24.77 30.89 -0.44
CA VAL A 18 -24.59 30.06 0.76
C VAL A 18 -25.54 28.84 0.77
N LEU A 19 -26.75 28.96 0.21
CA LEU A 19 -27.74 27.88 0.16
C LEU A 19 -27.57 26.95 -1.05
N THR A 20 -26.92 27.38 -2.12
CA THR A 20 -26.64 26.52 -3.29
C THR A 20 -25.98 25.18 -2.95
N PRO A 21 -25.02 25.04 -2.01
CA PRO A 21 -24.50 23.72 -1.63
C PRO A 21 -25.53 22.79 -0.97
N LEU A 22 -26.61 23.32 -0.37
CA LEU A 22 -27.65 22.50 0.27
C LEU A 22 -28.57 21.81 -0.77
N PHE A 23 -28.72 22.41 -1.95
CA PHE A 23 -29.57 21.90 -3.04
C PHE A 23 -28.78 21.30 -4.20
N ARG A 24 -27.44 21.38 -4.17
CA ARG A 24 -26.58 20.70 -5.14
C ARG A 24 -26.33 19.28 -4.65
N GLU A 25 -26.83 18.30 -5.39
CA GLU A 25 -26.36 16.93 -5.27
C GLU A 25 -24.83 16.93 -5.46
N PRO A 26 -24.05 16.31 -4.57
CA PRO A 26 -22.59 16.34 -4.64
C PRO A 26 -22.11 15.62 -5.90
N LYS A 27 -21.92 16.38 -6.99
CA LYS A 27 -21.15 15.97 -8.17
C LYS A 27 -19.70 16.36 -7.96
N GLY A 28 -19.09 15.70 -6.99
CA GLY A 28 -17.72 15.90 -6.61
C GLY A 28 -17.40 14.82 -5.59
N ASN A 29 -16.36 14.07 -5.91
CA ASN A 29 -15.43 13.32 -5.06
C ASN A 29 -15.02 14.03 -3.77
N LEU A 30 -16.00 14.51 -2.99
CA LEU A 30 -15.84 14.83 -1.59
C LEU A 30 -15.80 13.48 -0.89
N ASP A 31 -14.66 12.80 -1.10
CA ASP A 31 -14.31 11.59 -0.39
C ASP A 31 -14.58 11.88 1.07
N VAL A 32 -15.52 11.12 1.57
CA VAL A 32 -15.92 11.06 2.96
C VAL A 32 -14.71 10.54 3.71
N GLU A 33 -13.76 11.44 3.97
CA GLU A 33 -12.55 11.26 4.77
C GLU A 33 -12.90 11.20 6.28
N LEU A 34 -14.19 11.01 6.58
CA LEU A 34 -14.72 10.58 7.86
C LEU A 34 -15.09 9.09 7.77
N LEU A 35 -14.07 8.23 7.84
CA LEU A 35 -14.13 6.87 8.42
C LEU A 35 -15.13 5.86 7.81
N ALA A 36 -15.24 5.77 6.48
CA ALA A 36 -15.59 4.49 5.89
C ALA A 36 -14.33 3.59 5.89
N GLU A 37 -13.85 3.21 7.08
CA GLU A 37 -12.79 2.22 7.21
C GLU A 37 -13.25 0.97 6.46
N THR A 38 -12.53 0.60 5.40
CA THR A 38 -12.97 -0.49 4.53
C THR A 38 -13.01 -1.77 5.35
N GLU A 39 -13.85 -2.74 4.95
CA GLU A 39 -13.87 -4.04 5.63
C GLU A 39 -12.47 -4.69 5.63
N LEU A 40 -11.73 -4.48 4.54
CA LEU A 40 -10.34 -4.90 4.40
C LEU A 40 -9.44 -4.27 5.47
N ASP A 41 -9.49 -2.94 5.64
CA ASP A 41 -8.68 -2.23 6.63
C ASP A 41 -8.99 -2.69 8.06
N ARG A 42 -10.28 -2.88 8.38
CA ARG A 42 -10.71 -3.40 9.69
C ARG A 42 -10.13 -4.78 9.97
N LEU A 43 -10.16 -5.67 8.98
CA LEU A 43 -9.63 -7.03 9.12
C LEU A 43 -8.10 -7.02 9.22
N LEU A 44 -7.41 -6.16 8.46
CA LEU A 44 -5.96 -5.99 8.56
C LEU A 44 -5.54 -5.45 9.94
N ASN A 45 -6.26 -4.45 10.45
CA ASN A 45 -6.06 -3.94 11.81
C ASN A 45 -6.31 -5.02 12.86
N ARG A 46 -7.39 -5.81 12.71
CA ARG A 46 -7.66 -6.93 13.63
C ARG A 46 -6.56 -7.98 13.59
N LYS A 47 -6.06 -8.34 12.41
CA LYS A 47 -4.91 -9.26 12.23
C LYS A 47 -3.69 -8.75 12.98
N ALA A 48 -3.36 -7.46 12.82
CA ALA A 48 -2.20 -6.85 13.48
C ALA A 48 -2.30 -6.95 15.02
N VAL A 49 -3.48 -6.65 15.58
CA VAL A 49 -3.72 -6.74 17.03
C VAL A 49 -3.63 -8.18 17.55
N ILE A 50 -4.21 -9.16 16.85
CA ILE A 50 -4.09 -10.57 17.28
C ILE A 50 -2.63 -11.01 17.25
N TYR A 51 -1.88 -10.59 16.24
CA TYR A 51 -0.47 -10.95 16.09
C TYR A 51 0.41 -10.32 17.17
N SER A 52 0.14 -9.07 17.58
CA SER A 52 0.82 -8.48 18.74
C SER A 52 0.49 -9.24 20.02
N ASN A 53 -0.78 -9.59 20.24
CA ASN A 53 -1.19 -10.34 21.43
C ASN A 53 -0.50 -11.71 21.53
N ILE A 54 -0.33 -12.42 20.41
CA ILE A 54 0.42 -13.69 20.38
C ILE A 54 1.89 -13.48 20.76
N LYS A 55 2.52 -12.41 20.27
CA LYS A 55 3.91 -12.08 20.60
C LYS A 55 4.06 -11.73 22.08
N ASP A 56 3.14 -10.92 22.61
CA ASP A 56 3.14 -10.53 24.02
C ASP A 56 2.90 -11.75 24.92
N LEU A 57 1.97 -12.64 24.53
CA LEU A 57 1.73 -13.91 25.23
C LEU A 57 3.00 -14.79 25.28
N GLU A 58 3.71 -14.91 24.16
CA GLU A 58 4.97 -15.67 24.10
C GLU A 58 6.06 -15.03 24.97
N PHE A 59 6.12 -13.70 24.99
CA PHE A 59 7.04 -12.96 25.85
C PHE A 59 6.73 -13.20 27.33
N GLU A 60 5.46 -13.09 27.74
CA GLU A 60 5.06 -13.33 29.14
C GLU A 60 5.31 -14.77 29.58
N TYR A 61 5.08 -15.75 28.72
CA TYR A 61 5.43 -17.13 28.97
C TYR A 61 6.94 -17.33 29.15
N LYS A 62 7.77 -16.77 28.25
CA LYS A 62 9.24 -16.85 28.35
C LYS A 62 9.80 -16.15 29.60
N MET A 63 9.10 -15.14 30.12
CA MET A 63 9.42 -14.50 31.39
C MET A 63 8.99 -15.30 32.63
N GLY A 64 8.35 -16.46 32.44
CA GLY A 64 7.85 -17.30 33.53
C GLY A 64 6.61 -16.72 34.24
N ARG A 65 5.91 -15.74 33.64
CA ARG A 65 4.67 -15.16 34.20
C ARG A 65 3.43 -16.02 33.95
N LEU A 66 3.51 -16.98 33.02
CA LEU A 66 2.41 -17.91 32.71
C LEU A 66 2.83 -19.37 32.86
N SER A 67 1.86 -20.20 33.25
CA SER A 67 1.97 -21.66 33.22
C SER A 67 1.89 -22.20 31.79
N ASP A 68 2.44 -23.40 31.55
CA ASP A 68 2.33 -24.09 30.25
C ASP A 68 0.87 -24.30 29.83
N ALA A 69 0.00 -24.64 30.80
CA ALA A 69 -1.41 -24.88 30.56
C ALA A 69 -2.14 -23.60 30.13
N ASP A 70 -1.86 -22.46 30.79
CA ASP A 70 -2.46 -21.18 30.45
C ASP A 70 -1.95 -20.65 29.11
N TYR A 71 -0.63 -20.76 28.87
CA TYR A 71 -0.03 -20.40 27.58
C TYR A 71 -0.67 -21.20 26.43
N GLY A 72 -0.80 -22.52 26.61
CA GLY A 72 -1.43 -23.39 25.61
C GLY A 72 -2.88 -23.01 25.34
N ARG A 73 -3.66 -22.76 26.39
CA ARG A 73 -5.08 -22.38 26.29
C ARG A 73 -5.27 -21.02 25.60
N LEU A 74 -4.56 -19.99 26.03
CA LEU A 74 -4.64 -18.65 25.45
C LEU A 74 -4.13 -18.63 24.01
N GLY A 75 -3.00 -19.31 23.76
CA GLY A 75 -2.40 -19.42 22.44
C GLY A 75 -3.32 -20.12 21.44
N ALA A 76 -4.02 -21.18 21.86
CA ALA A 76 -5.02 -21.84 21.02
C ALA A 76 -6.18 -20.89 20.65
N GLY A 77 -6.65 -20.09 21.60
CA GLY A 77 -7.70 -19.07 21.37
C GLY A 77 -7.29 -18.02 20.34
N TYR A 78 -6.12 -17.39 20.52
CA TYR A 78 -5.64 -16.38 19.58
C TYR A 78 -5.36 -16.94 18.18
N LYS A 79 -4.82 -18.17 18.09
CA LYS A 79 -4.59 -18.83 16.79
C LYS A 79 -5.90 -19.13 16.06
N ALA A 80 -6.92 -19.58 16.78
CA ALA A 80 -8.26 -19.80 16.20
C ALA A 80 -8.87 -18.49 15.69
N GLU A 81 -8.74 -17.40 16.45
CA GLU A 81 -9.21 -16.09 16.03
C GLU A 81 -8.47 -15.57 14.79
N ALA A 82 -7.13 -15.70 14.77
CA ALA A 82 -6.30 -15.33 13.64
C ALA A 82 -6.71 -16.09 12.36
N ALA A 83 -7.00 -17.38 12.47
CA ALA A 83 -7.43 -18.21 11.34
C ALA A 83 -8.73 -17.69 10.72
N LEU A 84 -9.71 -17.26 11.53
CA LEU A 84 -10.97 -16.69 11.06
C LEU A 84 -10.75 -15.35 10.33
N VAL A 85 -9.87 -14.50 10.85
CA VAL A 85 -9.56 -13.21 10.21
C VAL A 85 -8.86 -13.42 8.87
N LEU A 86 -7.89 -14.33 8.81
CA LEU A 86 -7.20 -14.68 7.57
C LEU A 86 -8.17 -15.22 6.52
N GLN A 87 -9.06 -16.14 6.89
CA GLN A 87 -10.08 -16.66 5.99
C GLN A 87 -10.97 -15.56 5.38
N LYS A 88 -11.33 -14.53 6.17
CA LYS A 88 -12.10 -13.39 5.66
C LYS A 88 -11.26 -12.54 4.70
N LEU A 89 -9.99 -12.26 5.03
CA LEU A 89 -9.09 -11.53 4.14
C LEU A 89 -8.92 -12.24 2.78
N ASP A 90 -8.82 -13.56 2.79
CA ASP A 90 -8.72 -14.37 1.57
C ASP A 90 -10.00 -14.26 0.72
N GLN A 91 -11.18 -14.25 1.35
CA GLN A 91 -12.47 -14.06 0.67
C GLN A 91 -12.59 -12.68 0.03
N LEU A 92 -12.05 -11.63 0.67
CA LEU A 92 -11.97 -10.28 0.12
C LEU A 92 -10.93 -10.13 -1.00
N GLY A 93 -10.17 -11.20 -1.31
CA GLY A 93 -9.14 -11.17 -2.34
C GLY A 93 -7.98 -10.24 -2.00
N ALA A 94 -7.72 -10.01 -0.70
CA ALA A 94 -6.69 -9.10 -0.23
C ALA A 94 -5.31 -9.42 -0.84
N GLU A 95 -4.93 -10.70 -0.93
CA GLU A 95 -3.66 -11.11 -1.55
C GLU A 95 -3.69 -10.98 -3.08
N LYS A 96 -4.81 -11.33 -3.73
CA LYS A 96 -4.94 -11.25 -5.20
C LYS A 96 -4.82 -9.81 -5.71
N ASN A 97 -5.38 -8.84 -4.98
CA ASN A 97 -5.31 -7.44 -5.35
C ASN A 97 -3.85 -6.91 -5.28
N VAL A 98 -3.08 -7.37 -4.29
CA VAL A 98 -1.67 -7.01 -4.14
C VAL A 98 -0.82 -7.61 -5.27
N ASP A 99 -1.01 -8.89 -5.59
CA ASP A 99 -0.28 -9.55 -6.68
C ASP A 99 -0.56 -8.91 -8.04
N GLU A 100 -1.82 -8.58 -8.34
CA GLU A 100 -2.19 -7.87 -9.56
C GLU A 100 -1.58 -6.47 -9.63
N GLN A 101 -1.54 -5.73 -8.52
CA GLN A 101 -0.89 -4.43 -8.45
C GLN A 101 0.63 -4.53 -8.68
N ILE A 102 1.27 -5.54 -8.11
CA ILE A 102 2.71 -5.80 -8.31
C ILE A 102 2.98 -6.10 -9.78
N GLU A 103 2.24 -7.02 -10.41
CA GLU A 103 2.43 -7.37 -11.82
C GLU A 103 2.19 -6.18 -12.76
N LYS A 104 1.19 -5.36 -12.45
CA LYS A 104 0.94 -4.11 -13.17
C LYS A 104 2.14 -3.15 -13.07
N GLU A 105 2.66 -2.92 -11.87
CA GLU A 105 3.83 -2.05 -11.67
C GLU A 105 5.09 -2.62 -12.35
N ILE A 106 5.31 -3.94 -12.29
CA ILE A 106 6.40 -4.63 -12.98
C ILE A 106 6.29 -4.44 -14.49
N SER A 107 5.11 -4.65 -15.08
CA SER A 107 4.91 -4.52 -16.53
C SER A 107 5.16 -3.08 -17.01
N VAL A 108 4.71 -2.07 -16.25
CA VAL A 108 5.00 -0.65 -16.52
C VAL A 108 6.50 -0.38 -16.48
N ARG A 109 7.21 -0.89 -15.46
CA ARG A 109 8.66 -0.71 -15.34
C ARG A 109 9.42 -1.42 -16.46
N ARG A 110 9.04 -2.65 -16.81
CA ARG A 110 9.65 -3.42 -17.92
C ARG A 110 9.40 -2.75 -19.27
N GLY A 111 8.20 -2.20 -19.48
CA GLY A 111 7.88 -1.40 -20.67
C GLY A 111 8.79 -0.19 -20.81
N LYS A 112 8.96 0.59 -19.73
CA LYS A 112 9.89 1.75 -19.69
C LYS A 112 11.35 1.37 -19.95
N LEU A 113 11.80 0.24 -19.39
CA LEU A 113 13.16 -0.28 -19.61
C LEU A 113 13.38 -0.77 -21.04
N SER A 114 12.35 -1.32 -21.69
CA SER A 114 12.45 -1.86 -23.06
C SER A 114 12.28 -0.80 -24.15
N SER A 115 11.68 0.35 -23.82
CA SER A 115 11.45 1.47 -24.75
C SER A 115 12.45 2.62 -24.58
N ALA A 116 13.42 2.49 -23.66
CA ALA A 116 14.52 3.42 -23.59
C ALA A 116 15.35 3.34 -24.89
N PRO A 117 15.59 4.46 -25.59
CA PRO A 117 16.48 4.45 -26.75
C PRO A 117 17.85 3.90 -26.34
N PRO A 118 18.55 3.16 -27.22
CA PRO A 118 19.89 2.67 -26.92
C PRO A 118 20.76 3.87 -26.56
N SER A 119 21.04 4.02 -25.27
CA SER A 119 22.05 4.95 -24.78
C SER A 119 23.33 4.59 -25.51
N GLN A 120 23.88 5.56 -26.25
CA GLN A 120 25.07 5.40 -27.06
C GLN A 120 26.16 4.73 -26.22
N SER A 121 26.38 3.45 -26.54
CA SER A 121 27.29 2.56 -25.83
C SER A 121 28.72 3.02 -26.09
N ALA A 122 29.40 3.46 -25.03
CA ALA A 122 30.85 3.36 -24.95
C ALA A 122 31.27 1.89 -25.19
N PRO A 123 32.46 1.63 -25.76
CA PRO A 123 32.91 0.29 -26.12
C PRO A 123 33.00 -0.59 -24.86
N GLY A 124 31.98 -1.42 -24.63
CA GLY A 124 31.97 -2.42 -23.57
C GLY A 124 32.74 -3.65 -24.00
N PHE A 125 33.56 -4.19 -23.10
CA PHE A 125 34.20 -5.49 -23.30
C PHE A 125 33.13 -6.57 -23.59
N ALA A 126 33.44 -7.54 -24.45
CA ALA A 126 32.57 -8.68 -24.72
C ALA A 126 32.57 -9.72 -23.58
N SER A 127 33.62 -9.69 -22.75
CA SER A 127 33.83 -10.60 -21.63
C SER A 127 34.38 -9.87 -20.40
N CYS A 128 33.97 -10.28 -19.22
CA CYS A 128 34.47 -9.75 -17.97
C CYS A 128 35.96 -10.08 -17.80
N PRO A 129 36.83 -9.10 -17.53
CA PRO A 129 38.27 -9.36 -17.36
C PRO A 129 38.62 -10.13 -16.08
N SER A 130 37.68 -10.23 -15.12
CA SER A 130 37.93 -10.91 -13.84
C SER A 130 37.46 -12.36 -13.81
N CYS A 131 36.31 -12.68 -14.42
CA CYS A 131 35.75 -14.04 -14.40
C CYS A 131 35.54 -14.65 -15.78
N GLY A 132 35.74 -13.89 -16.86
CA GLY A 132 35.57 -14.36 -18.24
C GLY A 132 34.12 -14.48 -18.72
N SER A 133 33.10 -14.19 -17.90
CA SER A 133 31.70 -14.31 -18.31
C SER A 133 31.31 -13.26 -19.36
N ALA A 134 30.33 -13.57 -20.20
CA ALA A 134 29.84 -12.67 -21.23
C ALA A 134 29.19 -11.43 -20.60
N THR A 135 29.58 -10.24 -21.07
CA THR A 135 29.11 -8.99 -20.47
C THR A 135 28.07 -8.31 -21.34
N VAL A 136 27.00 -7.83 -20.71
CA VAL A 136 25.95 -7.07 -21.40
C VAL A 136 26.47 -5.64 -21.65
N PRO A 137 26.49 -5.16 -22.91
CA PRO A 137 26.94 -3.81 -23.23
C PRO A 137 26.20 -2.73 -22.42
N GLY A 138 26.94 -1.75 -21.90
CA GLY A 138 26.38 -0.64 -21.11
C GLY A 138 26.12 -0.92 -19.63
N LYS A 139 26.40 -2.12 -19.12
CA LYS A 139 26.38 -2.40 -17.67
C LYS A 139 27.71 -2.01 -17.02
N LYS A 140 27.62 -1.29 -15.88
CA LYS A 140 28.79 -0.84 -15.10
C LYS A 140 29.45 -1.95 -14.27
N PHE A 141 28.79 -3.09 -14.10
CA PHE A 141 29.23 -4.22 -13.29
C PHE A 141 28.90 -5.54 -13.99
N CYS A 142 29.75 -6.55 -13.79
CA CYS A 142 29.52 -7.92 -14.23
C CYS A 142 28.37 -8.55 -13.40
N ALA A 143 27.43 -9.20 -14.07
CA ALA A 143 26.29 -9.85 -13.43
C ALA A 143 26.66 -11.14 -12.66
N ASP A 144 27.80 -11.77 -13.00
CA ASP A 144 28.23 -13.03 -12.39
C ASP A 144 29.17 -12.82 -11.20
N CYS A 145 30.17 -11.95 -11.32
CA CYS A 145 31.20 -11.77 -10.28
C CYS A 145 31.18 -10.40 -9.60
N GLY A 146 30.35 -9.45 -10.06
CA GLY A 146 30.25 -8.11 -9.48
C GLY A 146 31.41 -7.17 -9.82
N GLN A 147 32.42 -7.61 -10.57
CA GLN A 147 33.55 -6.75 -10.97
C GLN A 147 33.05 -5.57 -11.79
N ARG A 148 33.56 -4.37 -11.48
CA ARG A 148 33.25 -3.16 -12.23
C ARG A 148 33.81 -3.27 -13.65
N LEU A 149 32.95 -3.07 -14.64
CA LEU A 149 33.31 -2.99 -16.05
C LEU A 149 33.39 -1.50 -16.38
N ALA A 150 34.56 -1.06 -16.87
CA ALA A 150 34.84 0.36 -17.12
C ALA A 150 33.81 1.01 -18.05
#